data_AF-A0A6A6KHT6-F1
#
_entry.id   AF-A0A6A6KHT6-F1
#
_cell.length_a   1.000
_cell.length_b   1.000
_cell.length_c   1.000
_cell.angle_alpha   90.00
_cell.angle_beta   90.00
_cell.angle_gamma   90.00
#
_symmetry.space_group_name_H-M   'P 1'
#
loop_
_entity.id
_entity.type
_entity.pdbx_description
1 polymer ?
#
loop_
_entity_poly.entity_id
_entity_poly.type
_entity_poly.pdbx_seq_one_letter_code
_entity_poly.pdbx_strand_id
1 'polypeptide(L)'
;MIVLKGSVPIAFGGTEQPAAYGELVSIGGLSPDVNKKLSAAIATILETKLSVPKSRFFLKFYDTKASHLNLVPTLDGTVPHSKSSNLSLLHTSSMTCI
;
A
#
# COMPACT_ATOMS: atom_id res chain seq x y z
N MET A 1 1.62 10.40 -4.81
CA MET A 1 0.61 10.74 -3.79
C MET A 1 0.97 10.03 -2.49
N ILE A 2 0.75 10.66 -1.33
CA ILE A 2 0.99 10.05 -0.01
C ILE A 2 -0.27 10.24 0.81
N VAL A 3 -0.75 9.17 1.44
CA VAL A 3 -1.88 9.20 2.38
C VAL A 3 -1.41 8.59 3.69
N LEU A 4 -1.53 9.33 4.78
CA LEU A 4 -1.16 8.88 6.12
C LEU A 4 -2.42 8.83 7.00
N LYS A 5 -2.68 7.67 7.60
CA LYS A 5 -3.77 7.47 8.56
C LYS A 5 -3.17 7.05 9.90
N GLY A 6 -3.22 7.94 10.88
CA GLY A 6 -2.85 7.64 12.26
C GLY A 6 -4.04 7.06 13.05
N SER A 7 -3.75 6.56 14.25
CA SER A 7 -4.76 6.08 15.21
C SER A 7 -5.68 4.98 14.67
N VAL A 8 -5.15 4.14 13.78
CA VAL A 8 -5.82 2.94 13.30
C VAL A 8 -5.48 1.78 14.24
N PRO A 9 -6.45 1.06 14.81
CA PRO A 9 -6.19 -0.14 15.57
C PRO A 9 -5.44 -1.17 14.71
N ILE A 10 -4.26 -1.61 15.17
CA ILE A 10 -3.40 -2.56 14.47
C ILE A 10 -2.75 -3.51 15.47
N ALA A 11 -2.78 -4.80 15.16
CA ALA A 11 -2.05 -5.83 15.88
C ALA A 11 -1.03 -6.47 14.93
N PHE A 12 0.22 -6.57 15.37
CA PHE A 12 1.31 -7.19 14.60
C PHE A 12 2.05 -8.21 15.46
N GLY A 13 2.02 -9.48 15.06
CA GLY A 13 2.51 -10.59 15.87
C GLY A 13 1.75 -10.71 17.19
N GLY A 14 0.43 -10.52 17.16
CA GLY A 14 -0.44 -10.62 18.34
C GLY A 14 -0.35 -9.48 19.37
N THR A 15 0.41 -8.41 19.10
CA THR A 15 0.55 -7.26 20.02
C THR A 15 0.18 -5.94 19.35
N GLU A 16 -0.35 -5.00 20.13
CA GLU A 16 -0.76 -3.65 19.68
C GLU A 16 0.35 -2.59 19.85
N GLN A 17 1.60 -3.04 20.03
CA GLN A 17 2.76 -2.14 20.01
C GLN A 17 2.89 -1.46 18.64
N PRO A 18 3.47 -0.24 18.56
CA PRO A 18 3.53 0.55 17.33
C PRO A 18 3.90 -0.28 16.11
N ALA A 19 3.04 -0.22 15.10
CA ALA A 19 3.18 -0.96 13.85
C ALA A 19 2.60 -0.15 12.68
N ALA A 20 3.01 -0.49 11.47
CA ALA A 20 2.52 0.19 10.27
C ALA A 20 2.21 -0.79 9.13
N TYR A 21 1.17 -0.48 8.36
CA TYR A 21 0.87 -1.11 7.09
C TYR A 21 0.88 -0.05 6.00
N GLY A 22 1.48 -0.36 4.86
CA GLY A 22 1.52 0.53 3.71
C GLY A 22 1.26 -0.20 2.40
N GLU A 23 0.76 0.55 1.43
CA GLU A 23 0.63 0.13 0.05
C GLU A 23 1.35 1.13 -0.86
N LEU A 24 2.20 0.63 -1.74
CA LEU A 24 2.92 1.41 -2.73
C LEU A 24 2.47 0.97 -4.12
N VAL A 25 1.80 1.87 -4.82
CA VAL A 25 1.30 1.65 -6.18
C VAL A 25 2.14 2.46 -7.16
N SER A 26 2.62 1.82 -8.22
CA SER A 26 3.39 2.46 -9.28
C SER A 26 3.00 1.93 -10.66
N ILE A 27 3.13 2.76 -11.70
CA ILE A 27 3.02 2.32 -13.09
C ILE A 27 4.41 1.93 -13.57
N GLY A 28 4.74 0.64 -13.50
CA GLY A 28 6.10 0.16 -13.73
C GLY A 28 7.10 0.64 -12.68
N GLY A 29 8.38 0.32 -12.90
CA GLY A 29 9.50 0.79 -12.08
C GLY A 29 9.68 0.03 -10.76
N LEU A 30 8.84 -0.96 -10.47
CA LEU A 30 9.01 -1.85 -9.32
C LEU A 30 9.78 -3.10 -9.73
N SER A 31 10.74 -3.47 -8.90
CA SER A 31 11.55 -4.68 -9.05
C SER A 31 12.01 -5.14 -7.68
N PRO A 32 12.47 -6.39 -7.50
CA PRO A 32 12.93 -6.86 -6.19
C PRO A 32 13.98 -5.95 -5.54
N ASP A 33 14.92 -5.41 -6.32
CA ASP A 33 15.98 -4.53 -5.79
C ASP A 33 15.48 -3.13 -5.46
N VAL A 34 14.59 -2.58 -6.29
CA VAL A 34 13.93 -1.30 -6.00
C VAL A 34 13.06 -1.41 -4.76
N ASN A 35 12.29 -2.49 -4.64
CA ASN A 35 11.42 -2.76 -3.49
C ASN A 35 12.22 -2.88 -2.19
N LYS A 36 13.39 -3.56 -2.20
CA LYS A 36 14.29 -3.62 -1.04
C LYS A 36 14.76 -2.23 -0.61
N LYS A 37 15.19 -1.39 -1.56
CA LYS A 37 15.66 -0.01 -1.27
C LYS A 37 14.52 0.86 -0.72
N LEU A 38 13.34 0.78 -1.33
CA LEU A 38 12.15 1.51 -0.88
C LEU A 38 11.71 1.06 0.52
N SER A 39 11.65 -0.25 0.77
CA SER A 39 11.34 -0.79 2.09
C SER A 39 12.32 -0.31 3.16
N ALA A 40 13.63 -0.31 2.88
CA ALA A 40 14.63 0.17 3.83
C ALA A 40 14.51 1.68 4.12
N ALA A 41 14.24 2.49 3.09
CA ALA A 41 14.03 3.93 3.25
C ALA A 41 12.76 4.22 4.07
N ILE A 42 11.66 3.54 3.76
CA ILE A 42 10.39 3.69 4.48
C ILE A 42 10.53 3.21 5.92
N ALA A 43 11.16 2.06 6.18
CA ALA A 43 11.45 1.57 7.53
C ALA A 43 12.20 2.62 8.37
N THR A 44 13.19 3.28 7.77
CA THR A 44 13.96 4.33 8.44
C THR A 44 13.12 5.57 8.75
N ILE A 45 12.21 5.97 7.84
CA ILE A 45 11.29 7.08 8.10
C ILE A 45 10.31 6.72 9.22
N LEU A 46 9.74 5.52 9.19
CA LEU A 46 8.81 5.02 10.21
C LEU A 46 9.46 4.99 11.61
N GLU A 47 10.69 4.50 11.70
CA GLU A 47 11.44 4.47 12.96
C GLU A 47 11.76 5.88 13.47
N THR A 48 12.34 6.73 12.61
CA THR A 48 12.87 8.04 13.03
C THR A 48 11.81 9.10 13.24
N LYS A 49 10.66 9.01 12.54
CA LYS A 49 9.61 10.04 12.58
C LYS A 49 8.37 9.61 13.33
N LEU A 50 8.06 8.32 13.35
CA LEU A 50 6.82 7.79 13.92
C LEU A 50 7.05 6.77 15.05
N SER A 51 8.30 6.51 15.42
CA SER A 51 8.67 5.55 16.49
C SER A 51 8.13 4.14 16.26
N VAL A 52 7.95 3.74 15.00
CA VAL A 52 7.57 2.37 14.62
C VAL A 52 8.84 1.55 14.36
N PRO A 53 9.09 0.45 15.09
CA PRO A 53 10.27 -0.39 14.85
C PRO A 53 10.33 -0.96 13.42
N LYS A 54 11.52 -1.05 12.83
CA LYS A 54 11.71 -1.60 11.46
C LYS A 54 11.23 -3.04 11.29
N SER A 55 11.11 -3.79 12.38
CA SER A 55 10.60 -5.17 12.39
C SER A 55 9.07 -5.26 12.45
N ARG A 56 8.36 -4.14 12.64
CA ARG A 56 6.92 -4.09 12.90
C ARG A 56 6.16 -3.33 11.82
N PHE A 57 6.54 -3.52 10.56
CA PHE A 57 5.77 -2.99 9.44
C PHE A 57 5.72 -3.95 8.26
N PHE A 58 4.68 -3.78 7.44
CA PHE A 58 4.53 -4.48 6.19
C PHE A 58 4.22 -3.48 5.06
N LEU A 59 4.85 -3.66 3.91
CA LEU A 59 4.64 -2.82 2.74
C LEU A 59 4.29 -3.69 1.53
N LYS A 60 3.10 -3.48 0.97
CA LYS A 60 2.65 -4.17 -0.24
C LYS A 60 2.95 -3.33 -1.46
N PHE A 61 3.58 -3.94 -2.45
CA PHE A 61 3.94 -3.30 -3.72
C PHE A 61 2.96 -3.73 -4.81
N TYR A 62 2.40 -2.77 -5.54
CA TYR A 62 1.53 -3.00 -6.68
C TYR A 62 2.14 -2.33 -7.92
N ASP A 63 2.63 -3.17 -8.84
CA ASP A 63 2.97 -2.73 -10.19
C ASP A 63 1.73 -2.84 -11.06
N THR A 64 1.22 -1.70 -11.53
CA THR A 64 -0.04 -1.62 -12.26
C THR A 64 0.14 -1.05 -13.65
N LYS A 65 -0.74 -1.45 -14.58
CA LYS A 65 -0.76 -0.89 -15.93
C LYS A 65 -1.47 0.46 -15.90
N ALA A 66 -1.02 1.40 -16.73
CA ALA A 66 -1.67 2.71 -16.87
C ALA A 66 -3.18 2.58 -17.19
N SER A 67 -3.56 1.58 -17.99
CA SER A 67 -4.96 1.31 -18.36
C SER A 67 -5.86 0.88 -17.20
N HIS A 68 -5.29 0.46 -16.05
CA HIS A 68 -6.06 0.07 -14.86
C HIS A 68 -6.29 1.25 -13.92
N LEU A 69 -5.59 2.37 -14.14
CA LEU A 69 -5.71 3.56 -13.34
C LEU A 69 -6.55 4.58 -14.11
N ASN A 70 -7.65 5.04 -13.54
CA ASN A 70 -8.49 6.11 -14.10
C ASN A 70 -7.81 7.49 -13.95
N LEU A 71 -6.53 7.59 -14.32
CA LEU A 71 -5.70 8.79 -14.19
C LEU A 71 -5.65 9.62 -15.48
N VAL A 72 -6.16 9.09 -16.60
CA VAL A 72 -6.21 9.80 -17.88
C VAL A 72 -7.65 10.28 -18.12
N PRO A 73 -7.92 11.59 -18.18
CA PRO A 73 -9.10 12.09 -18.85
C PRO A 73 -8.91 11.78 -20.33
N THR A 74 -9.71 10.86 -20.87
CA THR A 74 -9.78 10.64 -22.31
C THR A 74 -10.15 11.96 -22.99
N LEU A 75 -9.36 12.38 -23.98
CA LEU A 75 -9.60 13.63 -24.73
C LEU A 75 -10.89 13.59 -25.58
N ASP A 76 -11.65 12.50 -25.51
CA ASP A 76 -12.87 12.26 -26.27
C ASP A 76 -14.16 12.25 -25.42
N GLY A 77 -14.07 12.50 -24.10
CA GLY A 77 -15.24 12.53 -23.23
C GLY A 77 -15.96 11.18 -23.08
N THR A 78 -15.39 10.09 -23.58
CA THR A 78 -15.96 8.75 -23.36
C THR A 78 -15.41 8.18 -22.07
N VAL A 79 -16.29 8.01 -21.08
CA VAL A 79 -15.99 7.27 -19.85
C VAL A 79 -15.67 5.83 -20.25
N PRO A 80 -14.47 5.30 -19.99
CA PRO A 80 -14.19 3.91 -20.27
C PRO A 80 -15.13 3.06 -19.43
N HIS A 81 -15.99 2.29 -20.11
CA HIS A 81 -16.85 1.30 -19.47
C HIS A 81 -15.97 0.34 -18.69
N SER A 82 -16.00 0.49 -17.36
CA SER A 82 -15.41 -0.42 -16.40
C SER A 82 -15.93 -1.82 -16.70
N LYS A 83 -15.09 -2.66 -17.32
CA LYS A 83 -15.26 -4.10 -17.17
C LYS A 83 -14.95 -4.38 -15.71
N SER A 84 -16.02 -4.50 -14.93
CA SER A 84 -16.03 -5.05 -13.58
C SER A 84 -15.36 -6.42 -13.61
N SER A 85 -14.04 -6.45 -13.43
CA SER A 85 -13.34 -7.66 -13.02
C SER A 85 -13.58 -7.77 -11.52
N ASN A 86 -14.60 -8.55 -11.17
CA ASN A 86 -14.93 -9.07 -9.84
C ASN A 86 -13.89 -8.70 -8.77
N LEU A 87 -14.10 -7.57 -8.10
CA LEU A 87 -13.55 -7.35 -6.77
C LEU A 87 -14.39 -8.24 -5.84
N SER A 88 -14.09 -9.54 -5.85
CA SER A 88 -14.59 -10.45 -4.84
C SER A 88 -14.26 -9.83 -3.49
N LEU A 89 -15.31 -9.50 -2.72
CA LEU A 89 -15.30 -9.08 -1.33
C LEU A 89 -14.02 -9.53 -0.63
N LEU A 90 -13.06 -8.61 -0.48
CA LEU A 90 -12.18 -8.67 0.68
C LEU A 90 -13.09 -8.29 1.84
N HIS A 91 -13.72 -9.33 2.40
CA HIS A 91 -14.22 -9.31 3.75
C HIS A 91 -13.21 -8.56 4.61
N THR A 92 -13.74 -7.66 5.43
CA THR A 92 -13.08 -7.07 6.58
C THR A 92 -12.68 -8.18 7.56
N SER A 93 -11.75 -9.04 7.17
CA SER A 93 -11.00 -9.85 8.10
C SER A 93 -10.00 -8.89 8.71
N SER A 94 -10.33 -8.47 9.93
CA SER A 94 -9.38 -8.05 10.95
C SER A 94 -7.97 -8.48 10.55
N MET A 95 -7.14 -7.51 10.22
CA MET A 95 -5.73 -7.72 9.88
C MET A 95 -5.01 -8.08 11.19
N THR A 96 -5.37 -9.21 11.76
CA THR A 96 -4.62 -9.92 12.77
C THR A 96 -3.52 -10.62 12.00
N CYS A 97 -2.44 -9.89 11.73
CA CYS A 97 -1.16 -10.54 11.40
C CYS A 97 -0.73 -11.28 12.66
N ILE A 98 -1.10 -12.56 12.74
CA ILE A 98 -0.51 -13.54 13.66
C ILE A 98 0.95 -13.74 13.25
#